data_AF-A0A151HQJ3-F1
#
_entry.id   AF-A0A151HQJ3-F1
#
_cell.length_a   1.000
_cell.length_b   1.000
_cell.length_c   1.000
_cell.angle_alpha   90.00
_cell.angle_beta   90.00
_cell.angle_gamma   90.00
#
_symmetry.space_group_name_H-M   'P 1'
#
loop_
_entity.id
_entity.type
_entity.pdbx_description
1 polymer ?
#
loop_
_entity_poly.entity_id
_entity_poly.type
_entity_poly.pdbx_seq_one_letter_code
_entity_poly.pdbx_strand_id
1 'polypeptide(L)' 'DGGYLSGCERGAVQNWEEVEDVLVDTLENHMSLGTGRRTDGVKRFLACVSSLRSPAHFARLGEIVFELLDAQQFLSVDQ' A
#
# COMPACT_ATOMS: atom_id res chain seq x y z
N ASP A 1 -20.55 -10.74 29.73
CA ASP A 1 -19.15 -10.39 29.38
C ASP A 1 -18.83 -10.62 27.91
N GLY A 2 -19.39 -9.78 27.02
CA GLY A 2 -19.16 -9.83 25.58
C GLY A 2 -18.30 -8.65 25.14
N GLY A 3 -16.97 -8.84 25.14
CA GLY A 3 -16.02 -7.85 24.65
C GLY A 3 -16.11 -7.70 23.14
N TYR A 4 -16.85 -6.70 22.68
CA TYR A 4 -16.75 -6.24 21.30
C TYR A 4 -15.36 -5.60 21.13
N LEU A 5 -14.51 -6.23 20.33
CA LEU A 5 -13.34 -5.59 19.73
C LEU A 5 -13.84 -4.49 18.78
N SER A 6 -14.26 -3.36 19.35
CA SER A 6 -14.87 -2.22 18.67
C SER A 6 -13.85 -1.32 17.96
N GLY A 7 -12.82 -1.91 17.35
CA GLY A 7 -11.70 -1.15 16.78
C GLY A 7 -11.17 -1.63 15.44
N CYS A 8 -11.55 -2.82 14.97
CA CYS A 8 -11.10 -3.32 13.67
C CYS A 8 -12.19 -3.10 12.62
N GLU A 9 -12.02 -2.06 11.81
CA GLU A 9 -12.81 -1.87 10.60
C GLU A 9 -12.44 -2.96 9.58
N ARG A 10 -13.39 -3.86 9.31
CA ARG A 10 -13.20 -4.95 8.35
C ARG A 10 -12.94 -4.37 6.96
N GLY A 11 -11.79 -4.70 6.37
CA GLY A 11 -11.39 -4.21 5.04
C GLY A 11 -10.55 -2.93 5.06
N ALA A 12 -10.29 -2.35 6.23
CA ALA A 12 -9.34 -1.25 6.39
C ALA A 12 -7.99 -1.75 6.91
N VAL A 13 -6.92 -1.11 6.47
CA VAL A 13 -5.57 -1.35 6.99
C VAL A 13 -5.49 -0.85 8.43
N GLN A 14 -5.06 -1.73 9.34
CA GLN A 14 -4.89 -1.44 10.76
C GLN A 14 -3.42 -1.22 11.15
N ASN A 15 -2.49 -1.80 10.39
CA ASN A 15 -1.05 -1.71 10.62
C ASN A 15 -0.35 -1.36 9.30
N TRP A 16 0.04 -0.10 9.14
CA TRP A 16 0.69 0.37 7.92
C TRP A 16 2.18 0.01 7.86
N GLU A 17 2.84 -0.13 9.00
CA GLU A 17 4.25 -0.55 9.07
C GLU A 17 4.42 -1.96 8.50
N GLU A 18 3.55 -2.88 8.89
CA GLU A 18 3.56 -4.25 8.36
C GLU A 18 3.23 -4.30 6.86
N VAL A 19 2.36 -3.40 6.38
CA VAL A 19 2.08 -3.28 4.93
C VAL A 19 3.31 -2.80 4.17
N GLU A 20 4.05 -1.83 4.72
CA GLU A 20 5.29 -1.32 4.13
C GLU A 20 6.36 -2.42 4.06
N ASP A 21 6.60 -3.12 5.17
CA ASP A 21 7.59 -4.20 5.24
C ASP A 21 7.30 -5.31 4.21
N VAL A 22 6.04 -5.77 4.14
CA VAL A 22 5.63 -6.80 3.19
C VAL A 22 5.73 -6.31 1.75
N LEU A 23 5.41 -5.03 1.49
CA LEU A 23 5.48 -4.48 0.15
C LEU A 23 6.92 -4.38 -0.35
N VAL A 24 7.85 -3.92 0.50
CA VAL A 24 9.29 -3.86 0.19
C VAL A 24 9.83 -5.27 -0.06
N ASP A 25 9.56 -6.21 0.84
CA ASP A 25 10.00 -7.59 0.72
C ASP A 25 9.45 -8.24 -0.57
N THR A 26 8.18 -8.00 -0.89
CA THR A 26 7.57 -8.50 -2.11
C THR A 26 8.26 -7.95 -3.37
N LEU A 27 8.58 -6.65 -3.39
CA LEU A 27 9.19 -6.00 -4.54
C LEU A 27 10.68 -6.36 -4.71
N GLU A 28 11.39 -6.59 -3.61
CA GLU A 28 12.80 -6.94 -3.60
C GLU A 28 13.06 -8.42 -3.85
N ASN A 29 12.28 -9.29 -3.21
CA ASN A 29 12.58 -10.72 -3.12
C ASN A 29 11.63 -11.61 -3.93
N HIS A 30 10.39 -11.16 -4.16
CA HIS A 30 9.36 -11.99 -4.81
C HIS A 30 9.01 -11.55 -6.23
N MET A 31 9.24 -10.28 -6.56
CA MET A 31 9.13 -9.79 -7.92
C MET A 31 10.52 -9.63 -8.53
N SER A 32 10.70 -10.14 -9.75
CA SER A 32 11.89 -9.86 -10.58
C SER A 32 11.94 -8.40 -11.07
N LEU A 33 11.32 -7.48 -10.32
CA LEU A 33 11.34 -6.04 -10.56
C LEU A 33 12.68 -5.42 -10.16
N GLY A 34 13.49 -6.09 -9.34
CA GLY A 34 14.88 -5.71 -9.09
C GLY A 34 14.99 -4.23 -8.72
N THR A 35 14.31 -3.81 -7.66
CA THR A 35 14.41 -2.45 -7.09
C THR A 35 15.86 -2.09 -6.76
N GLY A 36 16.74 -3.08 -6.57
CA GLY A 36 18.16 -2.91 -6.29
C GLY A 36 19.00 -2.19 -7.35
N ARG A 37 18.49 -1.84 -8.55
CA ARG A 37 19.27 -1.04 -9.52
C ARG A 37 18.55 -0.48 -10.76
N ARG A 38 17.22 -0.35 -10.76
CA ARG A 38 16.55 0.37 -11.85
C ARG A 38 16.61 1.87 -11.58
N THR A 39 17.37 2.58 -12.42
CA THR A 39 17.47 4.05 -12.44
C THR A 39 16.16 4.76 -12.82
N ASP A 40 15.04 4.04 -12.91
CA ASP A 40 13.81 4.48 -13.58
C ASP A 40 12.53 4.24 -12.74
N GLY A 41 12.67 3.80 -11.48
CA GLY A 41 11.57 3.65 -10.51
C GLY A 41 10.43 2.71 -10.94
N VAL A 42 9.40 2.60 -10.09
CA VAL A 42 8.14 1.92 -10.45
C VAL A 42 7.27 2.86 -11.28
N LYS A 43 7.35 2.82 -12.62
CA LYS A 43 6.66 3.83 -13.46
C LYS A 43 5.16 4.03 -13.18
N ARG A 44 4.42 2.97 -12.87
CA ARG A 44 2.97 3.04 -12.60
C ARG A 44 2.56 2.05 -11.53
N PHE A 45 1.78 2.50 -10.57
CA PHE A 45 1.19 1.69 -9.52
C PHE A 45 -0.33 1.68 -9.63
N LEU A 46 -0.93 0.49 -9.60
CA LEU A 46 -2.38 0.28 -9.62
C LEU A 46 -2.80 -0.41 -8.33
N ALA A 47 -3.67 0.23 -7.55
CA ALA A 47 -4.24 -0.36 -6.35
C ALA A 47 -5.74 -0.62 -6.51
N CYS A 48 -6.17 -1.81 -6.11
CA CYS A 48 -7.57 -2.12 -5.82
C CYS A 48 -7.81 -1.83 -4.35
N VAL A 49 -8.60 -0.80 -4.05
CA VAL A 49 -8.88 -0.39 -2.67
C VAL A 49 -10.34 -0.64 -2.32
N SER A 50 -10.62 -0.93 -1.05
CA SER A 50 -12.00 -1.03 -0.57
C SER A 50 -12.70 0.32 -0.68
N SER A 51 -14.00 0.29 -1.00
CA SER A 51 -14.88 1.47 -1.02
C SER A 51 -15.08 2.11 0.36
N LEU A 52 -14.72 1.41 1.44
CA LEU A 52 -14.65 1.91 2.81
C LEU A 52 -13.39 2.80 2.97
N ARG A 53 -13.37 3.94 2.30
CA ARG A 53 -12.23 4.86 2.31
C ARG A 53 -12.34 5.85 3.46
N SER A 54 -11.31 5.91 4.30
CA SER A 54 -10.96 7.16 4.98
C SER A 54 -9.94 7.92 4.10
N PRO A 55 -9.99 9.27 4.01
CA PRO A 55 -8.97 10.06 3.34
C PRO A 55 -7.54 9.78 3.83
N ALA A 56 -7.41 9.39 5.11
CA ALA A 56 -6.12 9.06 5.72
C ALA A 56 -5.50 7.79 5.14
N HIS A 57 -6.31 6.75 4.87
CA HIS A 57 -5.81 5.52 4.25
C HIS A 57 -5.33 5.75 2.81
N PHE A 58 -6.04 6.59 2.06
CA PHE A 58 -5.62 6.95 0.70
C PHE A 58 -4.33 7.78 0.70
N ALA A 59 -4.21 8.74 1.63
CA ALA A 59 -2.99 9.53 1.78
C ALA A 59 -1.78 8.64 2.08
N ARG A 60 -1.92 7.70 3.04
CA ARG A 60 -0.81 6.80 3.40
C ARG A 60 -0.38 5.90 2.25
N LEU A 61 -1.34 5.37 1.49
CA LEU A 61 -1.03 4.59 0.30
C LEU A 61 -0.29 5.43 -0.76
N GLY A 62 -0.67 6.71 -0.90
CA GLY A 62 0.04 7.66 -1.76
C GLY A 62 1.48 7.90 -1.32
N GLU A 63 1.72 8.15 -0.03
CA GLU A 63 3.06 8.32 0.55
C GLU A 63 3.96 7.11 0.23
N ILE A 64 3.45 5.88 0.47
CA ILE A 64 4.19 4.66 0.16
C ILE A 64 4.53 4.60 -1.34
N VAL A 65 3.55 4.82 -2.21
CA VAL A 65 3.74 4.69 -3.66
C VAL A 65 4.71 5.74 -4.22
N PHE A 66 4.64 6.98 -3.76
CA PHE A 66 5.50 8.06 -4.28
C PHE A 66 6.86 8.12 -3.59
N GLU A 67 6.92 7.98 -2.27
CA GLU A 67 8.15 8.19 -1.51
C GLU A 67 8.97 6.90 -1.40
N LEU A 68 8.33 5.76 -1.15
CA LEU A 68 9.03 4.49 -0.97
C LEU A 68 9.33 3.82 -2.31
N LEU A 69 8.39 3.88 -3.26
CA LEU A 69 8.50 3.15 -4.53
C LEU A 69 8.94 4.01 -5.72
N ASP A 70 9.13 5.32 -5.50
CA ASP A 70 9.47 6.31 -6.53
C ASP A 70 8.55 6.20 -7.77
N ALA A 71 7.24 6.05 -7.52
CA ALA A 71 6.31 5.82 -8.61
C ALA A 71 5.95 7.11 -9.33
N GLN A 72 5.93 7.09 -10.66
CA GLN A 72 5.57 8.29 -11.44
C GLN A 72 4.05 8.54 -11.48
N GLN A 73 3.26 7.47 -11.35
CA GLN A 73 1.80 7.54 -11.43
C GLN A 73 1.16 6.55 -10.46
N PHE A 74 0.15 7.01 -9.73
CA PHE A 74 -0.69 6.21 -8.86
C PHE A 74 -2.14 6.24 -9.34
N LEU A 75 -2.69 5.06 -9.63
CA LEU A 75 -4.09 4.86 -10.01
C LEU A 75 -4.77 4.00 -8.95
N SER A 76 -5.89 4.50 -8.44
CA SER A 76 -6.76 3.78 -7.51
C SER A 76 -8.05 3.44 -8.21
N VAL A 77 -8.41 2.15 -8.25
CA VAL A 77 -9.69 1.69 -8.78
C VAL A 77 -10.60 1.41 -7.59
N ASP A 78 -11.75 2.07 -7.56
CA ASP A 78 -12.82 1.81 -6.59
C ASP A 78 -13.61 0.59 -7.08
N GLN A 79 -13.83 -0.39 -6.21
CA GLN A 79 -14.65 -1.59 -6.50
C GLN A 79 -16.01 -1.50 -5.82
#